data_AF-A0A3N5Q7K8-F1
#
_entry.id   AF-A0A3N5Q7K8-F1
#
_cell.length_a   1.000
_cell.length_b   1.000
_cell.length_c   1.000
_cell.angle_alpha   90.00
_cell.angle_beta   90.00
_cell.angle_gamma   90.00
#
_symmetry.space_group_name_H-M   'P 1'
#
loop_
_entity.id
_entity.type
_entity.pdbx_description
1 polymer ?
#
loop_
_entity_poly.entity_id
_entity_poly.type
_entity_poly.pdbx_seq_one_letter_code
_entity_poly.pdbx_strand_id
1 'polypeptide(L)'
;MKSEQVENLLNHMMWVDTEVWKKILSFDSVQNDERIKKLLYHLHQVQYAFYFLWNELPLEIPKPEEFSVLKSIAKWGFDYQQKLDEFLFSPKSDEKDRVIQIPWSVFVERKTKQKVVPATLEETMIQVASHSTYHRGQINTRFRELGGEPASVDLIVWIWLGKPKADWLESINS
;
A
#
# COMPACT_ATOMS: atom_id res chain seq x y z
N MET A 1 21.51 -7.77 -0.58
CA MET A 1 20.42 -8.25 0.30
C MET A 1 19.71 -7.04 0.85
N LYS A 2 18.37 -7.03 0.82
CA LYS A 2 17.55 -5.97 1.42
C LYS A 2 17.79 -5.89 2.93
N SER A 3 17.58 -4.72 3.52
CA SER A 3 17.62 -4.60 4.98
C SER A 3 16.41 -5.28 5.63
N GLU A 4 16.65 -5.91 6.78
CA GLU A 4 15.60 -6.51 7.60
C GLU A 4 14.58 -5.44 8.04
N GLN A 5 15.02 -4.20 8.25
CA GLN A 5 14.14 -3.09 8.61
C GLN A 5 13.12 -2.80 7.51
N VAL A 6 13.53 -2.79 6.23
CA VAL A 6 12.62 -2.53 5.11
C VAL A 6 11.64 -3.68 4.91
N GLU A 7 12.11 -4.92 5.04
CA GLU A 7 11.22 -6.08 5.02
C GLU A 7 10.18 -6.03 6.15
N ASN A 8 10.61 -5.69 7.37
CA ASN A 8 9.69 -5.50 8.50
C ASN A 8 8.67 -4.37 8.24
N LEU A 9 9.06 -3.27 7.60
CA LEU A 9 8.14 -2.17 7.25
C LEU A 9 7.08 -2.60 6.23
N LEU A 10 7.47 -3.38 5.22
CA LEU A 10 6.53 -3.89 4.20
C LEU A 10 5.60 -4.97 4.77
N ASN A 11 6.12 -5.88 5.60
CA ASN A 11 5.30 -6.87 6.30
C ASN A 11 4.29 -6.21 7.25
N HIS A 12 4.73 -5.20 8.00
CA HIS A 12 3.84 -4.39 8.82
C HIS A 12 2.79 -3.64 7.99
N MET A 13 3.17 -3.06 6.84
CA MET A 13 2.23 -2.42 5.93
C MET A 13 1.14 -3.40 5.48
N MET A 14 1.51 -4.61 5.06
CA MET A 14 0.55 -5.64 4.67
C MET A 14 -0.42 -5.99 5.79
N TRP A 15 0.10 -6.26 7.00
CA TRP A 15 -0.75 -6.57 8.16
C TRP A 15 -1.76 -5.46 8.46
N VAL A 16 -1.31 -4.21 8.53
CA VAL A 16 -2.22 -3.11 8.85
C VAL A 16 -3.20 -2.80 7.71
N ASP A 17 -2.79 -2.88 6.45
CA ASP A 17 -3.71 -2.70 5.32
C ASP A 17 -4.89 -3.67 5.46
N THR A 18 -4.62 -4.92 5.84
CA THR A 18 -5.63 -5.93 6.13
C THR A 18 -6.54 -5.55 7.31
N GLU A 19 -5.97 -5.10 8.42
CA GLU A 19 -6.75 -4.69 9.60
C GLU A 19 -7.65 -3.48 9.31
N VAL A 20 -7.16 -2.53 8.51
CA VAL A 20 -7.97 -1.39 8.03
C VAL A 20 -9.12 -1.87 7.16
N TRP A 21 -8.87 -2.79 6.22
CA TRP A 21 -9.92 -3.35 5.37
C TRP A 21 -10.98 -4.12 6.16
N LYS A 22 -10.60 -4.90 7.18
CA LYS A 22 -11.56 -5.58 8.07
C LYS A 22 -12.54 -4.59 8.70
N LYS A 23 -12.03 -3.47 9.24
CA LYS A 23 -12.87 -2.41 9.85
C LYS A 23 -13.76 -1.71 8.83
N ILE A 24 -13.25 -1.42 7.63
CA ILE A 24 -13.99 -0.70 6.59
C ILE A 24 -15.11 -1.57 6.02
N LEU A 25 -14.84 -2.84 5.73
CA LEU A 25 -15.84 -3.74 5.14
C LEU A 25 -16.94 -4.11 6.14
N SER A 26 -16.67 -4.10 7.44
CA SER A 26 -17.66 -4.40 8.48
C SER A 26 -18.56 -3.21 8.86
N PHE A 27 -18.47 -2.06 8.18
CA PHE A 27 -19.17 -0.85 8.57
C PHE A 27 -19.96 -0.25 7.39
N ASP A 28 -21.29 -0.26 7.49
CA ASP A 28 -22.16 0.09 6.36
C ASP A 28 -22.07 1.58 5.96
N SER A 29 -21.86 2.48 6.93
CA SER A 29 -21.90 3.92 6.66
C SER A 29 -20.73 4.42 5.79
N VAL A 30 -19.69 3.61 5.60
CA VAL A 30 -18.52 3.97 4.77
C VAL A 30 -18.60 3.44 3.34
N GLN A 31 -19.53 2.53 3.03
CA GLN A 31 -19.59 1.86 1.73
C GLN A 31 -19.79 2.83 0.55
N ASN A 32 -20.46 3.96 0.80
CA ASN A 32 -20.73 5.01 -0.18
C ASN A 32 -19.91 6.29 0.05
N ASP A 33 -18.90 6.28 0.93
CA ASP A 33 -18.06 7.46 1.17
C ASP A 33 -16.99 7.60 0.07
N GLU A 34 -17.21 8.57 -0.83
CA GLU A 34 -16.33 8.82 -1.97
C GLU A 34 -14.89 9.18 -1.56
N ARG A 35 -14.71 9.82 -0.39
CA ARG A 35 -13.38 10.17 0.09
C ARG A 35 -12.60 8.93 0.50
N ILE A 36 -13.21 8.02 1.26
CA ILE A 36 -12.63 6.72 1.61
C ILE A 36 -12.33 5.92 0.35
N LYS A 37 -13.29 5.79 -0.57
CA LYS A 37 -13.10 5.08 -1.85
C LYS A 37 -11.88 5.61 -2.62
N LYS A 38 -11.78 6.93 -2.78
CA LYS A 38 -10.66 7.57 -3.48
C LYS A 38 -9.32 7.34 -2.79
N LEU A 39 -9.28 7.41 -1.45
CA LEU A 39 -8.06 7.21 -0.68
C LEU A 39 -7.58 5.75 -0.73
N LEU A 40 -8.49 4.79 -0.60
CA LEU A 40 -8.17 3.35 -0.69
C LEU A 40 -7.69 2.96 -2.08
N TYR A 41 -8.37 3.45 -3.11
CA TYR A 41 -7.92 3.29 -4.49
C TYR A 41 -6.50 3.85 -4.67
N HIS A 42 -6.25 5.07 -4.19
CA HIS A 42 -4.95 5.73 -4.38
C HIS A 42 -3.82 5.02 -3.62
N LEU A 43 -4.10 4.51 -2.42
CA LEU A 43 -3.16 3.70 -1.65
C LEU A 43 -2.68 2.49 -2.47
N HIS A 44 -3.61 1.70 -3.02
CA HIS A 44 -3.27 0.53 -3.82
C HIS A 44 -2.70 0.89 -5.20
N GLN A 45 -3.13 1.99 -5.81
CA GLN A 45 -2.54 2.51 -7.05
C GLN A 45 -1.04 2.73 -6.92
N VAL A 46 -0.60 3.37 -5.83
CA VAL A 46 0.83 3.66 -5.64
C VAL A 46 1.61 2.38 -5.33
N GLN A 47 1.05 1.49 -4.50
CA GLN A 47 1.59 0.16 -4.25
C GLN A 47 1.85 -0.62 -5.55
N TYR A 48 0.84 -0.75 -6.42
CA TYR A 48 0.99 -1.41 -7.71
C TYR A 48 1.98 -0.70 -8.64
N ALA A 49 1.94 0.63 -8.70
CA ALA A 49 2.85 1.39 -9.55
C ALA A 49 4.31 1.04 -9.24
N PHE A 50 4.68 0.99 -7.96
CA PHE A 50 6.03 0.61 -7.56
C PHE A 50 6.31 -0.87 -7.77
N TYR A 51 5.36 -1.77 -7.51
CA TYR A 51 5.54 -3.21 -7.82
C TYR A 51 5.89 -3.45 -9.29
N PHE A 52 5.21 -2.79 -10.22
CA PHE A 52 5.52 -2.90 -11.65
C PHE A 52 6.92 -2.36 -11.97
N LEU A 53 7.30 -1.20 -11.40
CA LEU A 53 8.64 -0.65 -11.57
C LEU A 53 9.73 -1.59 -11.03
N TRP A 54 9.52 -2.17 -9.85
CA TRP A 54 10.47 -3.11 -9.25
C TRP A 54 10.67 -4.36 -10.09
N ASN A 55 9.63 -4.78 -10.83
CA ASN A 55 9.69 -5.95 -11.68
C ASN A 55 10.04 -5.64 -13.15
N GLU A 56 10.21 -4.36 -13.50
CA GLU A 56 10.45 -3.87 -14.87
C GLU A 56 9.31 -4.25 -15.83
N LEU A 57 8.08 -4.22 -15.31
CA LEU A 57 6.87 -4.53 -16.04
C LEU A 57 6.19 -3.25 -16.54
N PRO A 58 5.41 -3.32 -17.63
CA PRO A 58 4.52 -2.23 -18.02
C PRO A 58 3.57 -1.84 -16.87
N LEU A 59 3.29 -0.54 -16.74
CA LEU A 59 2.34 -0.04 -15.75
C LEU A 59 0.91 -0.40 -16.18
N GLU A 60 0.30 -1.36 -15.49
CA GLU A 60 -1.08 -1.78 -15.70
C GLU A 60 -1.91 -1.50 -14.45
N ILE A 61 -2.40 -0.27 -14.34
CA ILE A 61 -3.19 0.18 -13.19
C ILE A 61 -4.64 0.39 -13.65
N PRO A 62 -5.62 -0.37 -13.10
CA PRO A 62 -7.03 -0.16 -13.40
C PRO A 62 -7.47 1.24 -13.00
N LYS A 63 -8.40 1.84 -13.75
CA LYS A 63 -8.92 3.17 -13.48
C LYS A 63 -9.88 3.15 -12.28
N PRO A 64 -10.08 4.29 -11.58
CA PRO A 64 -11.01 4.35 -10.45
C PRO A 64 -12.43 3.91 -10.79
N GLU A 65 -12.89 4.20 -12.02
CA GLU A 65 -14.25 3.92 -12.48
C GLU A 65 -14.51 2.41 -12.67
N GLU A 66 -13.46 1.60 -12.77
CA GLU A 66 -13.57 0.13 -12.86
C GLU A 66 -13.95 -0.50 -11.52
N PHE A 67 -13.84 0.25 -10.41
CA PHE A 67 -14.22 -0.19 -9.09
C PHE A 67 -15.58 0.38 -8.68
N SER A 68 -16.64 -0.41 -8.84
CA SER A 68 -18.00 0.00 -8.47
C SER A 68 -18.23 0.04 -6.96
N VAL A 69 -17.60 -0.85 -6.18
CA VAL A 69 -17.80 -1.03 -4.74
C VAL A 69 -16.47 -1.15 -3.99
N LEU A 70 -16.44 -0.84 -2.69
CA LEU A 70 -15.20 -0.95 -1.88
C LEU A 70 -14.63 -2.38 -1.88
N LYS A 71 -15.49 -3.40 -1.92
CA LYS A 71 -15.08 -4.81 -1.94
C LYS A 71 -14.20 -5.16 -3.14
N SER A 72 -14.39 -4.54 -4.31
CA SER A 72 -13.53 -4.80 -5.47
C SER A 72 -12.15 -4.15 -5.32
N ILE A 73 -12.05 -3.00 -4.65
CA ILE A 73 -10.76 -2.40 -4.28
C ILE A 73 -10.05 -3.26 -3.24
N ALA A 74 -10.77 -3.78 -2.24
CA ALA A 74 -10.21 -4.68 -1.23
C ALA A 74 -9.60 -5.94 -1.85
N LYS A 75 -10.30 -6.56 -2.81
CA LYS A 75 -9.78 -7.71 -3.58
C LYS A 75 -8.49 -7.34 -4.32
N TRP A 76 -8.46 -6.19 -4.98
CA TRP A 76 -7.25 -5.71 -5.67
C TRP A 76 -6.07 -5.48 -4.71
N GLY A 77 -6.35 -4.97 -3.51
CA GLY A 77 -5.39 -4.83 -2.43
C GLY A 77 -4.87 -6.17 -1.89
N PHE A 78 -5.72 -7.18 -1.79
CA PHE A 78 -5.30 -8.54 -1.45
C PHE A 78 -4.39 -9.15 -2.52
N ASP A 79 -4.77 -9.04 -3.79
CA ASP A 79 -3.97 -9.52 -4.92
C ASP A 79 -2.57 -8.84 -4.93
N TYR A 80 -2.48 -7.58 -4.50
CA TYR A 80 -1.20 -6.88 -4.34
C TYR A 80 -0.33 -7.52 -3.27
N GLN A 81 -0.89 -7.89 -2.13
CA GLN A 81 -0.11 -8.47 -1.05
C GLN A 81 0.51 -9.81 -1.44
N GLN A 82 -0.22 -10.65 -2.18
CA GLN A 82 0.34 -11.89 -2.74
C GLN A 82 1.53 -11.60 -3.66
N LYS A 83 1.39 -10.60 -4.53
CA LYS A 83 2.46 -10.15 -5.44
C LYS A 83 3.66 -9.57 -4.69
N LEU A 84 3.41 -8.84 -3.60
CA LEU A 84 4.47 -8.27 -2.77
C LEU A 84 5.25 -9.37 -2.06
N ASP A 85 4.56 -10.38 -1.50
CA ASP A 85 5.18 -11.56 -0.92
C ASP A 85 6.07 -12.27 -1.95
N GLU A 86 5.53 -12.58 -3.14
CA GLU A 86 6.30 -13.20 -4.23
C GLU A 86 7.55 -12.39 -4.59
N PHE A 87 7.42 -11.07 -4.68
CA PHE A 87 8.54 -10.19 -4.96
C PHE A 87 9.59 -10.22 -3.83
N LEU A 88 9.18 -10.17 -2.56
CA LEU A 88 10.08 -10.19 -1.40
C LEU A 88 10.87 -11.52 -1.28
N PHE A 89 10.31 -12.63 -1.76
CA PHE A 89 11.02 -13.91 -1.87
C PHE A 89 11.90 -14.03 -3.11
N SER A 90 11.79 -13.10 -4.07
CA SER A 90 12.60 -13.12 -5.28
C SER A 90 14.00 -12.52 -5.06
N PRO A 91 15.03 -12.95 -5.81
CA PRO A 91 16.37 -12.34 -5.77
C PRO A 91 16.39 -10.85 -6.13
N LYS A 92 15.42 -10.39 -6.93
CA LYS A 92 15.31 -8.97 -7.33
C LYS A 92 15.14 -8.05 -6.13
N SER A 93 14.49 -8.53 -5.07
CA SER A 93 14.29 -7.74 -3.84
C SER A 93 15.59 -7.48 -3.10
N ASP A 94 16.66 -8.25 -3.35
CA ASP A 94 17.94 -8.11 -2.66
C ASP A 94 18.91 -7.12 -3.31
N GLU A 95 18.57 -6.61 -4.51
CA GLU A 95 19.32 -5.61 -5.26
C GLU A 95 19.05 -4.20 -4.74
N LYS A 96 19.31 -3.98 -3.44
CA LYS A 96 18.92 -2.76 -2.71
C LYS A 96 19.34 -1.44 -3.38
N ASP A 97 20.53 -1.41 -4.00
CA ASP A 97 21.12 -0.21 -4.62
C ASP A 97 20.74 -0.06 -6.10
N ARG A 98 19.92 -0.98 -6.66
CA ARG A 98 19.46 -0.87 -8.04
C ARG A 98 18.65 0.41 -8.21
N VAL A 99 19.03 1.20 -9.21
CA VAL A 99 18.33 2.44 -9.54
C VAL A 99 16.98 2.14 -10.16
N ILE A 100 15.92 2.74 -9.62
CA ILE A 100 14.56 2.64 -10.14
C ILE A 100 14.23 3.87 -10.97
N GLN A 101 13.93 3.65 -12.25
CA GLN A 101 13.48 4.70 -13.15
C GLN A 101 12.00 5.00 -12.88
N ILE A 102 11.72 6.18 -12.34
CA ILE A 102 10.35 6.61 -11.99
C ILE A 102 9.83 7.53 -13.09
N PRO A 103 8.90 7.08 -13.97
CA PRO A 103 8.50 7.86 -15.16
C PRO A 103 7.85 9.21 -14.82
N TRP A 104 7.15 9.27 -13.69
CA TRP A 104 6.46 10.47 -13.23
C TRP A 104 7.37 11.47 -12.48
N SER A 105 8.66 11.17 -12.33
CA SER A 105 9.63 12.09 -11.72
C SER A 105 9.76 13.42 -12.50
N VAL A 106 9.53 13.41 -13.82
CA VAL A 106 9.50 14.60 -14.67
C VAL A 106 8.50 15.66 -14.20
N PHE A 107 7.40 15.26 -13.55
CA PHE A 107 6.44 16.21 -13.00
C PHE A 107 7.02 16.99 -11.81
N VAL A 108 7.89 16.35 -11.02
CA VAL A 108 8.60 17.01 -9.91
C VAL A 108 9.61 18.00 -10.46
N GLU A 109 10.37 17.64 -11.50
CA GLU A 109 11.32 18.56 -12.14
C GLU A 109 10.62 19.80 -12.69
N ARG A 110 9.50 19.62 -13.40
CA ARG A 110 8.70 20.73 -13.93
C ARG A 110 8.20 21.65 -12.82
N LYS A 111 7.75 21.08 -11.70
CA LYS A 111 7.18 21.84 -10.58
C LYS A 111 8.25 22.58 -9.77
N THR A 112 9.39 21.94 -9.52
CA THR A 112 10.44 22.46 -8.63
C THR A 112 11.54 23.21 -9.39
N LYS A 113 11.62 23.05 -10.71
CA LYS A 113 12.71 23.49 -11.58
C LYS A 113 14.08 22.91 -11.21
N GLN A 114 14.11 21.83 -10.44
CA GLN A 114 15.31 21.11 -10.06
C GLN A 114 15.35 19.75 -10.77
N LYS A 115 16.56 19.28 -11.10
CA LYS A 115 16.72 17.91 -11.62
C LYS A 115 16.47 16.92 -10.50
N VAL A 116 15.74 15.84 -10.78
CA VAL A 116 15.56 14.76 -9.80
C VAL A 116 16.83 13.93 -9.71
N VAL A 117 17.10 13.42 -8.50
CA VAL A 117 18.10 12.37 -8.29
C VAL A 117 17.39 11.01 -8.36
N PRO A 118 17.97 10.00 -9.02
CA PRO A 118 17.36 8.68 -9.07
C PRO A 118 17.29 8.05 -7.68
N ALA A 119 16.19 7.33 -7.41
CA ALA A 119 16.01 6.56 -6.18
C ALA A 119 16.49 5.12 -6.36
N THR A 120 17.00 4.52 -5.30
CA THR A 120 17.32 3.10 -5.20
C THR A 120 16.08 2.25 -4.92
N LEU A 121 16.17 0.95 -5.16
CA LEU A 121 15.10 0.00 -4.86
C LEU A 121 14.69 0.09 -3.39
N GLU A 122 15.65 0.11 -2.47
CA GLU A 122 15.38 0.18 -1.04
C GLU A 122 14.67 1.49 -0.64
N GLU A 123 15.11 2.63 -1.17
CA GLU A 123 14.42 3.92 -0.94
C GLU A 123 12.98 3.89 -1.46
N THR A 124 12.72 3.24 -2.59
CA THR A 124 11.35 3.12 -3.12
C THR A 124 10.48 2.15 -2.30
N MET A 125 11.04 1.10 -1.71
CA MET A 125 10.32 0.23 -0.76
C MET A 125 9.92 1.01 0.51
N ILE A 126 10.84 1.83 1.04
CA ILE A 126 10.56 2.73 2.18
C ILE A 126 9.47 3.74 1.81
N GLN A 127 9.53 4.30 0.60
CA GLN A 127 8.51 5.21 0.08
C GLN A 127 7.13 4.55 0.06
N VAL A 128 7.01 3.32 -0.42
CA VAL A 128 5.71 2.60 -0.45
C VAL A 128 5.16 2.42 0.97
N ALA A 129 5.96 1.92 1.91
CA ALA A 129 5.52 1.73 3.29
C ALA A 129 5.11 3.07 3.97
N SER A 130 5.90 4.12 3.75
CA SER A 130 5.65 5.46 4.31
C SER A 130 4.42 6.12 3.70
N HIS A 131 4.25 6.02 2.37
CA HIS A 131 3.11 6.54 1.64
C HIS A 131 1.81 5.85 2.05
N SER A 132 1.83 4.51 2.18
CA SER A 132 0.68 3.77 2.71
C SER A 132 0.37 4.17 4.15
N THR A 133 1.37 4.48 4.98
CA THR A 133 1.15 4.98 6.36
C THR A 133 0.43 6.33 6.34
N TYR A 134 0.89 7.28 5.51
CA TYR A 134 0.27 8.59 5.36
C TYR A 134 -1.20 8.49 4.95
N HIS A 135 -1.52 7.70 3.92
CA HIS A 135 -2.90 7.56 3.47
C HIS A 135 -3.79 6.76 4.42
N ARG A 136 -3.26 5.73 5.11
CA ARG A 136 -3.99 5.07 6.20
C ARG A 136 -4.38 6.05 7.30
N GLY A 137 -3.51 7.00 7.65
CA GLY A 137 -3.86 8.06 8.60
C GLY A 137 -5.06 8.90 8.14
N GLN A 138 -5.11 9.27 6.86
CA GLN A 138 -6.25 10.00 6.27
C GLN A 138 -7.53 9.15 6.24
N ILE A 139 -7.41 7.87 5.88
CA ILE A 139 -8.52 6.91 5.84
C ILE A 139 -9.09 6.73 7.24
N ASN A 140 -8.25 6.44 8.23
CA ASN A 140 -8.65 6.25 9.63
C ASN A 140 -9.30 7.51 10.22
N THR A 141 -8.81 8.69 9.85
CA THR A 141 -9.43 9.96 10.26
C THR A 141 -10.86 10.05 9.71
N ARG A 142 -11.04 9.83 8.40
CA ARG A 142 -12.37 9.87 7.77
C ARG A 142 -13.29 8.78 8.30
N PHE A 143 -12.77 7.57 8.52
CA PHE A 143 -13.51 6.46 9.09
C PHE A 143 -14.06 6.81 10.48
N ARG A 144 -13.26 7.47 11.32
CA ARG A 144 -13.69 7.97 12.63
C ARG A 144 -14.77 9.04 12.53
N GLU A 145 -14.66 9.98 11.58
CA GLU A 145 -15.70 11.00 11.33
C GLU A 145 -17.06 10.37 10.98
N LEU A 146 -17.06 9.19 10.36
CA LEU A 146 -18.26 8.44 9.97
C LEU A 146 -18.80 7.52 11.09
N GLY A 147 -18.18 7.57 12.29
CA GLY A 147 -18.58 6.78 13.45
C GLY A 147 -17.89 5.42 13.59
N GLY A 148 -16.94 5.10 12.71
CA GLY A 148 -16.16 3.87 12.79
C GLY A 148 -15.03 3.95 13.83
N GLU A 149 -14.62 2.81 14.37
CA GLU A 149 -13.44 2.71 15.23
C GLU A 149 -12.23 2.20 14.43
N PRO A 150 -11.22 3.05 14.15
CA PRO A 150 -10.07 2.66 13.33
C PRO A 150 -9.29 1.47 13.87
N ALA A 151 -8.69 0.69 12.97
CA ALA A 151 -7.77 -0.38 13.34
C ALA A 151 -6.52 0.16 14.07
N SER A 152 -5.87 -0.69 14.87
CA SER A 152 -4.52 -0.39 15.38
C SER A 152 -3.52 -0.46 14.22
N VAL A 153 -2.73 0.60 14.06
CA VAL A 153 -1.76 0.75 12.96
C VAL A 153 -0.31 0.83 13.46
N ASP A 154 -0.12 0.61 14.76
CA ASP A 154 1.16 0.88 15.42
C ASP A 154 2.14 -0.27 15.21
N LEU A 155 3.34 0.05 14.74
CA LEU A 155 4.41 -0.92 14.54
C LEU A 155 4.75 -1.69 15.82
N ILE A 156 4.71 -1.01 16.96
CA ILE A 156 5.03 -1.64 18.25
C ILE A 156 3.98 -2.68 18.66
N VAL A 157 2.71 -2.46 18.33
CA VAL A 157 1.64 -3.43 18.56
C VAL A 157 1.86 -4.66 17.69
N TRP A 158 2.17 -4.47 16.41
CA TRP A 158 2.52 -5.59 15.52
C TRP A 158 3.71 -6.41 16.04
N ILE A 159 4.74 -5.75 16.56
CA ILE A 159 5.89 -6.42 17.19
C ILE A 159 5.48 -7.21 18.44
N TRP A 160 4.69 -6.61 19.34
CA TRP A 160 4.20 -7.29 20.56
C TRP A 160 3.32 -8.51 20.26
N LEU A 161 2.61 -8.48 19.13
CA LEU A 161 1.82 -9.62 18.64
C LEU A 161 2.66 -10.69 17.93
N GLY A 162 3.99 -10.54 17.91
CA GLY A 162 4.90 -11.51 17.30
C GLY A 162 5.04 -11.37 15.79
N LYS A 163 4.86 -10.17 15.24
CA LYS A 163 4.94 -9.87 13.79
C LYS A 163 4.01 -10.75 12.95
N PRO A 164 2.70 -10.82 13.25
CA PRO A 164 1.77 -11.67 12.51
C PRO A 164 1.75 -11.32 11.02
N LYS A 165 1.50 -12.32 10.17
CA LYS A 165 1.23 -12.11 8.75
C LYS A 165 -0.13 -11.45 8.55
N ALA A 166 -0.31 -10.81 7.41
CA ALA A 166 -1.62 -10.35 6.95
C ALA A 166 -2.60 -11.54 6.81
N ASP A 167 -3.81 -11.39 7.35
CA ASP A 167 -4.85 -12.41 7.28
C ASP A 167 -6.16 -11.85 6.69
N TRP A 168 -6.41 -12.18 5.42
CA TRP A 168 -7.54 -11.71 4.63
C TRP A 168 -8.71 -12.70 4.51
N LEU A 169 -8.57 -13.91 5.06
CA LEU A 169 -9.43 -15.04 4.70
C LEU A 169 -10.91 -14.85 5.07
N GLU A 170 -11.20 -14.06 6.09
CA GLU A 170 -12.58 -13.75 6.50
C GLU A 170 -13.17 -12.52 5.81
N SER A 171 -12.36 -11.56 5.32
CA SER A 171 -12.85 -10.25 4.87
C SER A 171 -13.26 -10.17 3.39
N ILE A 172 -12.82 -11.13 2.55
CA ILE A 172 -13.13 -11.13 1.10
C ILE A 172 -14.30 -12.07 0.76
N ASN A 173 -14.52 -13.11 1.57
CA ASN A 173 -15.46 -14.20 1.30
C ASN A 173 -16.87 -14.00 1.88
N SER A 174 -17.08 -13.04 2.77
CA SER A 174 -18.41 -12.57 3.22
C SER A 174 -18.94 -11.48 2.30
#